data_AF-A0A2E9C8Y5-F1
#
_entry.id   AF-A0A2E9C8Y5-F1
#
_cell.length_a   1.000
_cell.length_b   1.000
_cell.length_c   1.000
_cell.angle_alpha   90.00
_cell.angle_beta   90.00
_cell.angle_gamma   90.00
#
_symmetry.space_group_name_H-M   'P 1'
#
loop_
_entity.id
_entity.type
_entity.pdbx_description
1 polymer ?
#
loop_
_entity_poly.entity_id
_entity_poly.type
_entity_poly.pdbx_seq_one_letter_code
_entity_poly.pdbx_strand_id
1 'polypeptide(L)'
;MVVKSATKKRLMEMGIAEEYAHKLATDRNMTDIKAMPADEIASVLGVSKDDEIFTGAMNALAELGQRRQKRRSRKITISRKALDDDDMDLAGTKFNVLNHVLVPHQELVPVEEEEEQLAPWGLLTTDEETGESRLAKELLPKVLITDPVVQVIKETTERAHDAASSEDEEHVPLPAGWLADRVLKVVRKSPSAGVSVAYRLIVEGS
;
A
#
# COMPACT_ATOMS: atom_id res chain seq x y z
N MET A 1 -36.19 37.26 -11.93
CA MET A 1 -36.28 36.70 -13.30
C MET A 1 -36.27 35.18 -13.17
N VAL A 2 -37.28 34.49 -13.72
CA VAL A 2 -37.66 33.11 -13.33
C VAL A 2 -36.71 32.08 -13.97
N VAL A 3 -35.82 31.47 -13.18
CA VAL A 3 -35.00 30.33 -13.61
C VAL A 3 -35.52 29.07 -12.91
N LYS A 4 -36.40 28.31 -13.57
CA LYS A 4 -37.05 27.12 -12.98
C LYS A 4 -36.36 25.78 -13.31
N SER A 5 -35.28 25.74 -14.10
CA SER A 5 -34.55 24.48 -14.34
C SER A 5 -33.05 24.60 -14.06
N ALA A 6 -32.54 23.67 -13.25
CA ALA A 6 -31.11 23.55 -12.93
C ALA A 6 -30.27 23.29 -14.19
N THR A 7 -30.83 22.57 -15.16
CA THR A 7 -30.22 22.31 -16.46
C THR A 7 -30.02 23.59 -17.27
N LYS A 8 -31.03 24.46 -17.37
CA LYS A 8 -30.92 25.75 -18.09
C LYS A 8 -29.85 26.64 -17.45
N LYS A 9 -29.85 26.75 -16.12
CA LYS A 9 -28.83 27.53 -15.38
C LYS A 9 -27.42 27.05 -15.71
N ARG A 10 -27.23 25.73 -15.71
CA ARG A 10 -25.94 25.11 -16.00
C ARG A 10 -25.49 25.29 -17.45
N LEU A 11 -26.40 25.26 -18.42
CA LEU A 11 -26.09 25.55 -19.84
C LEU A 11 -25.65 27.00 -20.03
N MET A 12 -26.32 27.95 -19.36
CA MET A 12 -25.92 29.37 -19.41
C MET A 12 -24.55 29.61 -18.76
N GLU A 13 -24.26 28.95 -17.64
CA GLU A 13 -22.92 29.00 -17.00
C GLU A 13 -21.81 28.43 -17.91
N MET A 14 -22.15 27.59 -18.89
CA MET A 14 -21.21 27.05 -19.89
C MET A 14 -21.05 27.95 -21.12
N GLY A 15 -21.64 29.15 -21.13
CA GLY A 15 -21.51 30.11 -22.22
C GLY A 15 -22.50 29.92 -23.37
N ILE A 16 -23.50 29.05 -23.21
CA ILE A 16 -24.60 28.92 -24.19
C ILE A 16 -25.60 30.04 -23.95
N ALA A 17 -25.98 30.77 -25.00
CA ALA A 17 -26.95 31.87 -24.87
C ALA A 17 -28.31 31.39 -24.34
N GLU A 18 -29.01 32.27 -23.63
CA GLU A 18 -30.21 31.92 -22.85
C GLU A 18 -31.32 31.27 -23.68
N GLU A 19 -31.51 31.72 -24.92
CA GLU A 19 -32.52 31.19 -25.84
C GLU A 19 -32.27 29.72 -26.20
N TYR A 20 -31.02 29.38 -26.51
CA TYR A 20 -30.59 28.02 -26.85
C TYR A 20 -30.54 27.11 -25.64
N ALA A 21 -30.11 27.64 -24.49
CA ALA A 21 -30.14 26.93 -23.21
C ALA A 21 -31.58 26.56 -22.80
N HIS A 22 -32.56 27.42 -23.07
CA HIS A 22 -33.97 27.13 -22.84
C HIS A 22 -34.47 26.00 -23.75
N LYS A 23 -34.19 26.06 -25.05
CA LYS A 23 -34.59 25.03 -26.02
C LYS A 23 -33.99 23.65 -25.67
N LEU A 24 -32.70 23.60 -25.34
CA LEU A 24 -32.02 22.35 -24.96
C LEU A 24 -32.52 21.77 -23.64
N ALA A 25 -32.90 22.63 -22.68
CA ALA A 25 -33.37 22.22 -21.36
C ALA A 25 -34.88 21.94 -21.28
N THR A 26 -35.63 22.12 -22.38
CA THR A 26 -37.07 21.82 -22.40
C THR A 26 -37.24 20.31 -22.33
N ASP A 27 -37.87 19.83 -21.25
CA ASP A 27 -38.16 18.42 -20.94
C ASP A 27 -36.94 17.47 -20.89
N ARG A 28 -35.71 18.00 -20.70
CA ARG A 28 -34.47 17.21 -20.73
C ARG A 28 -33.53 17.53 -19.57
N ASN A 29 -32.85 16.49 -19.08
CA ASN A 29 -31.76 16.65 -18.12
C ASN A 29 -30.38 16.70 -18.82
N MET A 30 -29.33 17.08 -18.08
CA MET A 30 -27.97 17.22 -18.64
C MET A 30 -27.38 15.91 -19.18
N THR A 31 -27.81 14.75 -18.68
CA THR A 31 -27.39 13.44 -19.19
C THR A 31 -28.03 13.16 -20.53
N ASP A 32 -29.33 13.45 -20.67
CA ASP A 32 -30.08 13.26 -21.92
C ASP A 32 -29.47 14.12 -23.02
N ILE A 33 -29.23 15.41 -22.76
CA ILE A 33 -28.63 16.36 -23.71
C ILE A 33 -27.25 15.89 -24.22
N LYS A 34 -26.46 15.22 -23.38
CA LYS A 34 -25.14 14.70 -23.76
C LYS A 34 -25.18 13.41 -24.55
N ALA A 35 -26.23 12.62 -24.37
CA ALA A 35 -26.43 11.38 -25.11
C ALA A 35 -27.05 11.63 -26.49
N MET A 36 -27.53 12.86 -26.75
CA MET A 36 -28.08 13.25 -28.03
C MET A 36 -27.02 13.23 -29.14
N PRO A 37 -27.35 12.71 -30.33
CA PRO A 37 -26.49 12.84 -31.49
C PRO A 37 -26.42 14.29 -31.96
N ALA A 38 -25.30 14.66 -32.58
CA ALA A 38 -25.03 16.00 -33.11
C ALA A 38 -26.18 16.54 -33.99
N ASP A 39 -26.82 15.66 -34.76
CA ASP A 39 -27.90 15.99 -35.69
C ASP A 39 -29.18 16.41 -34.96
N GLU A 40 -29.47 15.78 -33.83
CA GLU A 40 -30.63 16.12 -33.00
C GLU A 40 -30.38 17.42 -32.21
N ILE A 41 -29.13 17.67 -31.80
CA ILE A 41 -28.74 18.93 -31.17
C ILE A 41 -28.89 20.09 -32.14
N ALA A 42 -28.46 19.95 -33.40
CA ALA A 42 -28.63 20.95 -34.45
C ALA A 42 -30.12 21.25 -34.71
N SER A 43 -30.94 20.19 -34.80
CA SER A 43 -32.40 20.30 -34.98
C SER A 43 -33.08 21.07 -33.83
N VAL A 44 -32.72 20.78 -32.58
CA VAL A 44 -33.29 21.43 -31.39
C VAL A 44 -32.86 22.90 -31.27
N LEU A 45 -31.64 23.20 -31.64
CA LEU A 45 -31.12 24.57 -31.66
C LEU A 45 -31.67 25.38 -32.84
N GLY A 46 -32.04 24.71 -33.94
CA GLY A 46 -32.54 25.32 -35.17
C GLY A 46 -31.44 26.02 -35.96
N VAL A 47 -30.21 25.51 -35.88
CA VAL A 47 -29.00 26.08 -36.50
C VAL A 47 -28.30 25.03 -37.36
N SER A 48 -27.52 25.48 -38.34
CA SER A 48 -26.70 24.59 -39.17
C SER A 48 -25.55 24.01 -38.35
N LYS A 49 -25.00 22.87 -38.81
CA LYS A 49 -23.81 22.26 -38.20
C LYS A 49 -22.56 23.13 -38.37
N ASP A 50 -22.56 24.00 -39.38
CA ASP A 50 -21.46 24.91 -39.70
C ASP A 50 -21.56 26.26 -38.96
N ASP A 51 -22.64 26.49 -38.20
CA ASP A 51 -22.80 27.72 -37.43
C ASP A 51 -21.89 27.72 -36.19
N GLU A 52 -21.23 28.85 -35.94
CA GLU A 52 -20.35 29.04 -34.77
C GLU A 52 -21.05 28.75 -33.44
N ILE A 53 -22.37 28.97 -33.39
CA ILE A 53 -23.23 28.70 -32.23
C ILE A 53 -23.32 27.19 -31.95
N PHE A 54 -23.45 26.37 -33.00
CA PHE A 54 -23.48 24.91 -32.88
C PHE A 54 -22.13 24.37 -32.45
N THR A 55 -21.05 24.84 -33.08
CA THR A 55 -19.67 24.46 -32.73
C THR A 55 -19.35 24.84 -31.28
N GLY A 56 -19.76 26.04 -30.84
CA GLY A 56 -19.59 26.50 -29.46
C GLY A 56 -20.33 25.64 -28.44
N ALA A 57 -21.59 25.29 -28.71
CA ALA A 57 -22.38 24.42 -27.83
C ALA A 57 -21.80 23.00 -27.74
N MET A 58 -21.34 22.43 -28.86
CA MET A 58 -20.71 21.10 -28.90
C MET A 58 -19.39 21.07 -28.12
N ASN A 59 -18.56 22.10 -28.27
CA ASN A 59 -17.31 22.22 -27.51
C ASN A 59 -17.55 22.36 -26.01
N ALA A 60 -18.53 23.18 -25.61
CA ALA A 60 -18.90 23.35 -24.20
C ALA A 60 -19.43 22.04 -23.56
N LEU A 61 -20.20 21.24 -24.32
CA LEU A 61 -20.69 19.93 -23.87
C LEU A 61 -19.57 18.88 -23.79
N ALA A 62 -18.64 18.89 -24.74
CA ALA A 62 -17.49 17.98 -24.79
C ALA A 62 -16.51 18.22 -23.64
N GLU A 63 -16.21 19.48 -23.32
CA GLU A 63 -15.29 19.86 -22.24
C GLU A 63 -15.77 19.36 -20.86
N LEU A 64 -17.09 19.30 -20.66
CA LEU A 64 -17.70 18.77 -19.43
C LEU A 64 -17.52 17.24 -19.28
N GLY A 65 -17.33 16.50 -20.38
CA GLY A 65 -17.00 15.07 -20.37
C GLY A 65 -15.61 14.79 -19.80
N GLN A 66 -14.64 15.66 -20.09
CA GLN A 66 -13.26 15.52 -19.63
C GLN A 66 -13.08 15.97 -18.17
N ARG A 67 -13.74 17.07 -17.75
CA ARG A 67 -13.65 17.57 -16.36
C ARG A 67 -14.15 16.58 -15.29
N ARG A 68 -14.93 15.56 -15.68
CA ARG A 68 -15.46 14.53 -14.76
C ARG A 68 -14.55 13.32 -14.59
N GLN A 69 -13.47 13.19 -15.37
CA GLN A 69 -12.40 12.24 -15.08
C GLN A 69 -11.53 12.78 -13.93
N LYS A 70 -12.12 12.88 -12.73
CA LYS A 70 -11.31 12.83 -11.50
C LYS A 70 -10.45 11.58 -11.62
N ARG A 71 -9.13 11.72 -11.40
CA ARG A 71 -8.20 10.61 -11.15
C ARG A 71 -8.72 9.80 -9.96
N ARG A 72 -9.68 8.91 -10.19
CA ARG A 72 -10.04 7.90 -9.20
C ARG A 72 -8.82 6.98 -9.15
N SER A 73 -8.14 6.96 -8.00
CA SER A 73 -7.16 5.92 -7.72
C SER A 73 -7.84 4.60 -8.06
N ARG A 74 -7.32 3.89 -9.08
CA ARG A 74 -7.83 2.57 -9.43
C ARG A 74 -7.67 1.72 -8.17
N LYS A 75 -8.78 1.25 -7.60
CA LYS A 75 -8.73 0.23 -6.56
C LYS A 75 -8.18 -1.02 -7.24
N ILE A 76 -6.87 -1.23 -7.12
CA ILE A 76 -6.26 -2.50 -7.49
C ILE A 76 -6.73 -3.46 -6.41
N THR A 77 -7.69 -4.33 -6.75
CA THR A 77 -8.07 -5.42 -5.86
C THR A 77 -6.91 -6.40 -5.90
N ILE A 78 -6.04 -6.35 -4.89
CA ILE A 78 -4.99 -7.36 -4.72
C ILE A 78 -5.73 -8.68 -4.45
N SER A 79 -5.70 -9.59 -5.40
CA SER A 79 -6.26 -10.92 -5.22
C SER A 79 -5.39 -11.68 -4.21
N ARG A 80 -5.99 -12.56 -3.41
CA ARG A 80 -5.23 -13.37 -2.44
C ARG A 80 -4.07 -14.14 -3.10
N LYS A 81 -4.29 -14.59 -4.34
CA LYS A 81 -3.29 -15.27 -5.16
C LYS A 81 -2.09 -14.39 -5.56
N ALA A 82 -2.24 -13.07 -5.59
CA ALA A 82 -1.13 -12.14 -5.84
C ALA A 82 -0.36 -11.77 -4.56
N LEU A 83 -0.86 -12.16 -3.38
CA LEU A 83 -0.13 -12.08 -2.11
C LEU A 83 0.66 -13.36 -1.83
N ASP A 84 0.14 -14.53 -2.26
CA ASP A 84 0.80 -15.83 -2.09
C ASP A 84 1.96 -16.05 -3.09
N ASP A 85 2.10 -15.22 -4.13
CA ASP A 85 3.34 -15.11 -4.91
C ASP A 85 4.37 -14.33 -4.09
N ASP A 86 4.90 -14.97 -3.04
CA ASP A 86 5.98 -14.47 -2.18
C ASP A 86 7.30 -14.25 -2.96
N ASP A 87 7.36 -14.66 -4.23
CA ASP A 87 8.51 -14.53 -5.15
C ASP A 87 8.46 -13.29 -6.07
N MET A 88 7.56 -12.32 -5.83
CA MET A 88 7.66 -11.05 -6.55
C MET A 88 8.87 -10.25 -6.02
N ASP A 89 9.90 -10.13 -6.85
CA ASP A 89 11.06 -9.25 -6.65
C ASP A 89 10.64 -7.76 -6.66
N LEU A 90 10.01 -7.36 -5.55
CA LEU A 90 9.59 -5.99 -5.23
C LEU A 90 10.70 -5.24 -4.48
N ALA A 91 11.94 -5.73 -4.53
CA ALA A 91 13.08 -5.13 -3.86
C ALA A 91 13.20 -3.65 -4.29
N GLY A 92 13.03 -2.74 -3.32
CA GLY A 92 13.06 -1.29 -3.53
C GLY A 92 11.72 -0.58 -3.71
N THR A 93 10.61 -1.31 -3.94
CA THR A 93 9.25 -0.72 -4.03
C THR A 93 8.44 -0.94 -2.75
N LYS A 94 8.75 -2.00 -1.97
CA LYS A 94 8.06 -2.33 -0.72
C LYS A 94 8.41 -1.32 0.38
N PHE A 95 7.40 -0.83 1.09
CA PHE A 95 7.61 0.04 2.25
C PHE A 95 8.34 -0.75 3.35
N ASN A 96 9.46 -0.22 3.83
CA ASN A 96 10.17 -0.81 4.96
C ASN A 96 9.35 -0.63 6.26
N VAL A 97 8.82 -1.74 6.77
CA VAL A 97 7.97 -1.78 7.96
C VAL A 97 8.68 -1.24 9.22
N LEU A 98 10.00 -1.39 9.32
CA LEU A 98 10.79 -0.86 10.44
C LEU A 98 10.82 0.67 10.49
N ASN A 99 10.51 1.36 9.38
CA ASN A 99 10.41 2.83 9.36
C ASN A 99 9.06 3.34 9.87
N HIS A 100 8.11 2.47 10.19
CA HIS A 100 6.78 2.87 10.63
C HIS A 100 6.79 3.33 12.10
N VAL A 101 6.13 4.45 12.40
CA VAL A 101 6.10 5.06 13.75
C VAL A 101 5.58 4.13 14.84
N LEU A 102 4.62 3.25 14.50
CA LEU A 102 4.04 2.28 15.44
C LEU A 102 4.87 1.01 15.61
N VAL A 103 5.82 0.76 14.71
CA VAL A 103 6.63 -0.46 14.76
C VAL A 103 7.86 -0.13 15.61
N PRO A 104 8.06 -0.80 16.76
CA PRO A 104 9.26 -0.60 17.56
C PRO A 104 10.49 -1.09 16.78
N HIS A 105 11.65 -0.59 17.15
CA HIS A 105 12.90 -1.05 16.55
C HIS A 105 13.16 -2.50 16.97
N GLN A 106 13.54 -3.34 16.03
CA GLN A 106 13.76 -4.78 16.24
C GLN A 106 15.05 -5.20 15.54
N GLU A 107 15.88 -5.97 16.24
CA GLU A 107 17.18 -6.46 15.78
C GLU A 107 17.41 -7.91 16.23
N LEU A 108 18.22 -8.66 15.47
CA LEU A 108 18.64 -10.00 15.88
C LEU A 108 19.71 -9.90 16.96
N VAL A 109 19.60 -10.76 17.96
CA VAL A 109 20.67 -10.95 18.93
C VAL A 109 21.74 -11.84 18.29
N PRO A 110 23.03 -11.48 18.36
CA PRO A 110 24.13 -12.38 17.99
C PRO A 110 24.08 -13.64 18.84
N VAL A 111 24.34 -14.81 18.25
CA VAL A 111 24.17 -16.11 18.94
C VAL A 111 25.04 -16.19 20.19
N GLU A 112 26.22 -15.57 20.13
CA GLU A 112 27.21 -15.50 21.19
C GLU A 112 26.73 -14.65 22.39
N GLU A 113 25.85 -13.68 22.15
CA GLU A 113 25.33 -12.76 23.17
C GLU A 113 23.96 -13.19 23.73
N GLU A 114 23.32 -14.20 23.14
CA GLU A 114 21.96 -14.60 23.54
C GLU A 114 21.90 -15.04 25.02
N GLU A 115 22.89 -15.78 25.50
CA GLU A 115 22.96 -16.21 26.90
C GLU A 115 23.13 -15.03 27.86
N GLU A 116 24.05 -14.10 27.56
CA GLU A 116 24.30 -12.91 28.39
C GLU A 116 23.06 -12.01 28.45
N GLN A 117 22.46 -11.74 27.28
CA GLN A 117 21.29 -10.86 27.21
C GLN A 117 20.07 -11.47 27.90
N LEU A 118 19.93 -12.80 27.88
CA LEU A 118 18.82 -13.51 28.50
C LEU A 118 19.07 -13.93 29.96
N ALA A 119 20.28 -13.74 30.48
CA ALA A 119 20.68 -14.07 31.84
C ALA A 119 19.72 -13.55 32.93
N PRO A 120 19.15 -12.32 32.84
CA PRO A 120 18.22 -11.81 33.86
C PRO A 120 16.96 -12.66 34.06
N TRP A 121 16.56 -13.47 33.07
CA TRP A 121 15.36 -14.30 33.13
C TRP A 121 15.63 -15.72 33.62
N GLY A 122 16.89 -16.11 33.85
CA GLY A 122 17.22 -17.42 34.39
C GLY A 122 16.76 -18.58 33.52
N LEU A 123 16.91 -18.47 32.19
CA LEU A 123 16.45 -19.46 31.21
C LEU A 123 17.42 -20.63 30.99
N LEU A 124 18.52 -20.70 31.74
CA LEU A 124 19.45 -21.83 31.65
C LEU A 124 18.84 -23.07 32.29
N THR A 125 18.77 -24.15 31.52
CA THR A 125 18.33 -25.48 31.96
C THR A 125 19.36 -26.53 31.58
N THR A 126 19.36 -27.65 32.28
CA THR A 126 20.12 -28.83 31.85
C THR A 126 19.33 -29.54 30.76
N ASP A 127 20.02 -29.95 29.70
CA ASP A 127 19.46 -30.83 28.69
C ASP A 127 19.33 -32.26 29.23
N GLU A 128 18.17 -32.89 29.03
CA GLU A 128 17.89 -34.23 29.56
C GLU A 128 18.65 -35.33 28.80
N GLU A 129 19.02 -35.07 27.55
CA GLU A 129 19.69 -36.04 26.69
C GLU A 129 21.22 -35.97 26.80
N THR A 130 21.78 -34.75 26.79
CA THR A 130 23.23 -34.53 26.82
C THR A 130 23.79 -34.22 28.21
N GLY A 131 22.95 -33.77 29.15
CA GLY A 131 23.39 -33.31 30.47
C GLY A 131 24.12 -31.97 30.47
N GLU A 132 24.21 -31.29 29.32
CA GLU A 132 24.87 -29.99 29.16
C GLU A 132 23.91 -28.83 29.48
N SER A 133 24.46 -27.63 29.70
CA SER A 133 23.66 -26.41 29.88
C SER A 133 23.08 -25.95 28.54
N ARG A 134 21.76 -25.86 28.43
CA ARG A 134 21.04 -25.30 27.28
C ARG A 134 20.22 -24.08 27.68
N LEU A 135 20.09 -23.13 26.76
CA LEU A 135 19.21 -21.98 26.92
C LEU A 135 17.78 -22.38 26.52
N ALA A 136 16.83 -22.28 27.44
CA ALA A 136 15.42 -22.62 27.23
C ALA A 136 14.67 -21.55 26.42
N LYS A 137 15.10 -21.32 25.17
CA LYS A 137 14.54 -20.31 24.25
C LYS A 137 13.06 -20.55 23.98
N GLU A 138 12.58 -21.79 24.07
CA GLU A 138 11.19 -22.19 23.85
C GLU A 138 10.19 -21.49 24.80
N LEU A 139 10.67 -20.96 25.92
CA LEU A 139 9.86 -20.23 26.90
C LEU A 139 9.64 -18.76 26.52
N LEU A 140 10.36 -18.24 25.52
CA LEU A 140 10.21 -16.87 25.07
C LEU A 140 8.90 -16.68 24.28
N PRO A 141 8.32 -15.46 24.29
CA PRO A 141 7.20 -15.12 23.41
C PRO A 141 7.54 -15.37 21.94
N LYS A 142 6.68 -16.05 21.21
CA LYS A 142 6.95 -16.48 19.82
C LYS A 142 6.58 -15.40 18.80
N VAL A 143 7.33 -15.33 17.70
CA VAL A 143 7.00 -14.55 16.48
C VAL A 143 7.16 -15.46 15.27
N LEU A 144 6.22 -15.38 14.32
CA LEU A 144 6.27 -16.21 13.12
C LEU A 144 7.32 -15.69 12.14
N ILE A 145 7.96 -16.60 11.41
CA ILE A 145 8.89 -16.25 10.33
C ILE A 145 8.21 -15.41 9.23
N THR A 146 6.91 -15.59 9.02
CA THR A 146 6.10 -14.83 8.06
C THR A 146 5.72 -13.42 8.53
N ASP A 147 6.14 -13.01 9.74
CA ASP A 147 5.91 -11.66 10.22
C ASP A 147 6.65 -10.64 9.31
N PRO A 148 6.00 -9.54 8.88
CA PRO A 148 6.60 -8.57 7.99
C PRO A 148 7.91 -7.96 8.50
N VAL A 149 8.07 -7.81 9.82
CA VAL A 149 9.32 -7.29 10.41
C VAL A 149 10.44 -8.31 10.29
N VAL A 150 10.12 -9.58 10.58
CA VAL A 150 11.08 -10.68 10.48
C VAL A 150 11.54 -10.86 9.02
N GLN A 151 10.61 -10.76 8.06
CA GLN A 151 10.94 -10.80 6.63
C GLN A 151 11.86 -9.66 6.20
N VAL A 152 11.62 -8.42 6.64
CA VAL A 152 12.52 -7.29 6.33
C VAL A 152 13.91 -7.50 6.91
N ILE A 153 14.01 -8.03 8.14
CA ILE A 153 15.29 -8.34 8.78
C ILE A 153 16.02 -9.45 8.02
N LYS A 154 15.32 -10.50 7.60
CA LYS A 154 15.85 -11.58 6.75
C LYS A 154 16.43 -11.03 5.45
N GLU A 155 15.60 -10.33 4.66
CA GLU A 155 15.98 -9.72 3.38
C GLU A 155 17.20 -8.79 3.55
N THR A 156 17.24 -7.99 4.63
CA THR A 156 18.34 -7.05 4.89
C THR A 156 19.64 -7.78 5.25
N THR A 157 19.55 -8.86 6.04
CA THR A 157 20.72 -9.65 6.48
C THR A 157 21.29 -10.45 5.34
N GLU A 158 20.45 -11.12 4.55
CA GLU A 158 20.85 -11.87 3.35
C GLU A 158 21.52 -10.92 2.35
N ARG A 159 20.93 -9.76 2.08
CA ARG A 159 21.55 -8.75 1.20
C ARG A 159 22.90 -8.24 1.72
N ALA A 160 23.04 -8.03 3.03
CA ALA A 160 24.31 -7.60 3.61
C ALA A 160 25.37 -8.70 3.52
N HIS A 161 24.98 -9.95 3.75
CA HIS A 161 25.82 -11.13 3.62
C HIS A 161 26.30 -11.32 2.17
N ASP A 162 25.39 -11.20 1.20
CA ASP A 162 25.69 -11.32 -0.23
C ASP A 162 26.59 -10.17 -0.71
N ALA A 163 26.36 -8.96 -0.22
CA ALA A 163 27.21 -7.81 -0.52
C ALA A 163 28.63 -8.00 0.03
N ALA A 164 28.78 -8.46 1.27
CA ALA A 164 30.08 -8.75 1.87
C ALA A 164 30.81 -9.89 1.15
N SER A 165 30.08 -10.91 0.72
CA SER A 165 30.66 -12.08 0.05
C SER A 165 31.00 -11.86 -1.43
N SER A 166 30.47 -10.78 -2.05
CA SER A 166 30.80 -10.46 -3.45
C SER A 166 32.28 -10.11 -3.68
N GLU A 167 33.04 -9.95 -2.59
CA GLU A 167 34.49 -9.68 -2.59
C GLU A 167 35.34 -10.95 -2.39
N ASP A 168 34.76 -12.08 -1.96
CA ASP A 168 35.45 -13.35 -1.64
C ASP A 168 35.07 -14.48 -2.62
N GLU A 169 36.05 -15.21 -3.16
CA GLU A 169 35.84 -16.31 -4.14
C GLU A 169 35.13 -17.56 -3.56
N GLU A 170 34.94 -17.63 -2.23
CA GLU A 170 34.32 -18.76 -1.51
C GLU A 170 33.03 -18.32 -0.79
N HIS A 171 32.05 -17.81 -1.56
CA HIS A 171 30.74 -17.45 -1.01
C HIS A 171 29.94 -18.72 -0.65
N VAL A 172 29.75 -18.94 0.66
CA VAL A 172 28.82 -19.96 1.18
C VAL A 172 27.50 -19.29 1.50
N PRO A 173 26.39 -19.59 0.78
CA PRO A 173 25.09 -19.00 1.07
C PRO A 173 24.61 -19.41 2.46
N LEU A 174 23.79 -18.55 3.09
CA LEU A 174 23.16 -18.88 4.36
C LEU A 174 22.27 -20.13 4.21
N PRO A 175 22.31 -21.06 5.18
CA PRO A 175 21.53 -22.28 5.09
C PRO A 175 20.03 -21.98 5.10
N ALA A 176 19.25 -22.84 4.45
CA ALA A 176 17.80 -22.76 4.51
C ALA A 176 17.33 -22.84 5.98
N GLY A 177 16.45 -21.92 6.39
CA GLY A 177 15.94 -21.88 7.77
C GLY A 177 16.92 -21.30 8.80
N TRP A 178 18.02 -20.63 8.41
CA TRP A 178 19.00 -20.04 9.34
C TRP A 178 18.41 -19.11 10.41
N LEU A 179 17.21 -18.57 10.15
CA LEU A 179 16.50 -17.64 11.01
C LEU A 179 15.62 -18.33 12.07
N ALA A 180 15.35 -19.62 11.90
CA ALA A 180 14.63 -20.41 12.91
C ALA A 180 15.43 -20.47 14.22
N ASP A 181 14.72 -20.46 15.34
CA ASP A 181 15.29 -20.50 16.70
C ASP A 181 16.24 -19.34 17.08
N ARG A 182 16.30 -18.29 16.26
CA ARG A 182 17.00 -17.04 16.58
C ARG A 182 16.18 -16.15 17.51
N VAL A 183 16.88 -15.41 18.37
CA VAL A 183 16.25 -14.46 19.30
C VAL A 183 16.17 -13.07 18.67
N LEU A 184 14.95 -12.51 18.67
CA LEU A 184 14.65 -11.16 18.24
C LEU A 184 14.52 -10.24 19.45
N LYS A 185 15.29 -9.15 19.46
CA LYS A 185 15.23 -8.10 20.48
C LYS A 185 14.35 -6.96 20.01
N VAL A 186 13.39 -6.59 20.85
CA VAL A 186 12.40 -5.53 20.61
C VAL A 186 12.69 -4.35 21.53
N VAL A 187 13.08 -3.22 20.95
CA VAL A 187 13.36 -1.98 21.66
C VAL A 187 12.22 -1.00 21.44
N ARG A 188 11.38 -0.82 22.47
CA ARG A 188 10.24 0.10 22.44
C ARG A 188 10.48 1.31 23.32
N LYS A 189 10.04 2.49 22.85
CA LYS A 189 9.94 3.68 23.70
C LYS A 189 8.73 3.52 24.62
N SER A 190 8.97 3.58 25.92
CA SER A 190 7.91 3.53 26.93
C SER A 190 7.65 4.94 27.45
N PRO A 191 6.38 5.41 27.48
CA PRO A 191 6.05 6.71 28.06
C PRO A 191 6.45 6.86 29.53
N SER A 192 6.49 5.75 30.28
CA SER A 192 6.78 5.74 31.72
C SER A 192 8.21 5.35 32.07
N ALA A 193 8.82 4.45 31.30
CA ALA A 193 10.14 3.88 31.62
C ALA A 193 11.25 4.36 30.67
N GLY A 194 10.95 5.26 29.72
CA GLY A 194 11.86 5.71 28.68
C GLY A 194 12.05 4.66 27.59
N VAL A 195 12.74 3.56 27.91
CA VAL A 195 12.99 2.45 26.99
C VAL A 195 12.66 1.13 27.68
N SER A 196 11.96 0.25 26.97
CA SER A 196 11.70 -1.12 27.41
C SER A 196 12.21 -2.07 26.33
N VAL A 197 12.99 -3.06 26.77
CA VAL A 197 13.52 -4.12 25.93
C VAL A 197 12.73 -5.40 26.19
N ALA A 198 12.38 -6.11 25.14
CA ALA A 198 11.75 -7.43 25.21
C ALA A 198 12.41 -8.37 24.20
N TYR A 199 12.32 -9.68 24.44
CA TYR A 199 12.89 -10.71 23.60
C TYR A 199 11.81 -11.65 23.09
N ARG A 200 11.95 -12.13 21.86
CA ARG A 200 11.02 -13.06 21.20
C ARG A 200 11.77 -14.15 20.45
N LEU A 201 11.22 -15.35 20.41
CA LEU A 201 11.76 -16.47 19.63
C LEU A 201 11.11 -16.49 18.23
N ILE A 202 11.93 -16.56 17.19
CA ILE A 202 11.44 -16.75 15.82
C ILE A 202 11.10 -18.23 15.62
N VAL A 203 9.86 -18.50 15.19
CA VAL A 203 9.36 -19.85 14.93
C VAL A 203 8.78 -19.94 13.53
N GLU A 204 8.86 -21.13 12.93
CA GLU A 204 8.18 -21.42 11.66
C GLU A 204 6.67 -21.58 11.89
N GLY A 205 5.88 -21.18 10.88
CA GLY A 205 4.43 -21.39 10.90
C GLY A 205 4.11 -22.87 10.72
N SER A 206 3.25 -23.42 11.58
CA SER A 206 2.67 -24.76 11.40
C SER A 206 1.57 -24.77 10.34
#